data_AF-A0A2U3VLV9-F1
#
_entry.id   AF-A0A2U3VLV9-F1
#
_cell.length_a   1.000
_cell.length_b   1.000
_cell.length_c   1.000
_cell.angle_alpha   90.00
_cell.angle_beta   90.00
_cell.angle_gamma   90.00
#
_symmetry.space_group_name_H-M   'P 1'
#
loop_
_entity.id
_entity.type
_entity.pdbx_description
1 polymer ?
#
loop_
_entity_poly.entity_id
_entity_poly.type
_entity_poly.pdbx_seq_one_letter_code
_entity_poly.pdbx_strand_id
1 'polypeptide(L)'
;MLSHAGPARFALFLLCFMGTSLTSQTAPIHQLHPSDVRKIILELQPLSKGLLEDYLKKEMGVPESNHFLLPCLTSDSQPPRINSSAILPYFRAIRPLSDKNTINKIIEQLDKLKFQHEPETEVSVPADTFESKSFILAILQQFSACLDHVFKSLNPGPQQVMQGHLIEPIPSGTADV
;
A
#
# COMPACT_ATOMS: atom_id res chain seq x y z
N MET A 1 23.98 -42.95 67.21
CA MET A 1 24.64 -41.80 66.55
C MET A 1 24.07 -41.67 65.15
N LEU A 2 23.82 -40.42 64.76
CA LEU A 2 23.57 -39.88 63.42
C LEU A 2 22.30 -40.31 62.67
N SER A 3 21.29 -39.45 62.83
CA SER A 3 20.22 -39.16 61.89
C SER A 3 20.76 -38.61 60.57
N HIS A 4 20.13 -38.96 59.44
CA HIS A 4 19.94 -37.99 58.36
C HIS A 4 18.55 -38.16 57.75
N ALA A 5 17.72 -37.16 58.02
CA ALA A 5 16.43 -36.93 57.41
C ALA A 5 16.62 -36.57 55.94
N GLY A 6 16.02 -37.37 55.04
CA GLY A 6 15.88 -37.03 53.63
C GLY A 6 14.84 -35.91 53.46
N PRO A 7 15.13 -34.82 52.73
CA PRO A 7 14.22 -33.69 52.61
C PRO A 7 12.95 -34.05 51.82
N ALA A 8 11.81 -34.04 52.50
CA ALA A 8 10.48 -34.03 51.91
C ALA A 8 10.20 -32.68 51.21
N ARG A 9 10.80 -32.42 50.04
CA ARG A 9 10.51 -31.20 49.24
C ARG A 9 10.70 -31.38 47.74
N PHE A 10 10.02 -32.34 47.11
CA PHE A 10 9.88 -32.36 45.64
C PHE A 10 8.48 -32.80 45.19
N ALA A 11 7.43 -32.34 45.89
CA ALA A 11 6.03 -32.65 45.54
C ALA A 11 5.19 -31.42 45.14
N LEU A 12 5.83 -30.28 44.79
CA LEU A 12 5.10 -29.06 44.42
C LEU A 12 5.72 -28.36 43.20
N PHE A 13 5.96 -29.09 42.12
CA PHE A 13 6.26 -28.48 40.81
C PHE A 13 5.35 -29.02 39.68
N LEU A 14 4.15 -29.49 40.02
CA LEU A 14 3.16 -29.99 39.05
C LEU A 14 1.78 -29.35 39.21
N LEU A 15 1.72 -28.05 39.50
CA LEU A 15 0.45 -27.31 39.54
C LEU A 15 0.61 -25.89 38.96
N CYS A 16 0.77 -25.80 37.64
CA CYS A 16 0.34 -24.61 36.88
C CYS A 16 0.26 -24.88 35.37
N PHE A 17 -0.34 -25.99 34.94
CA PHE A 17 -0.52 -26.32 33.50
C PHE A 17 -1.96 -26.21 33.01
N MET A 18 -2.82 -25.48 33.72
CA MET A 18 -4.19 -25.18 33.29
C MET A 18 -4.47 -23.71 33.54
N GLY A 19 -4.12 -22.84 32.59
CA GLY A 19 -4.35 -21.41 32.77
C GLY A 19 -3.74 -20.43 31.78
N THR A 20 -3.18 -20.87 30.65
CA THR A 20 -3.00 -19.97 29.52
C THR A 20 -4.14 -20.22 28.55
N SER A 21 -5.29 -19.62 28.85
CA SER A 21 -6.21 -19.23 27.80
C SER A 21 -5.40 -18.42 26.80
N LEU A 22 -5.02 -19.03 25.68
CA LEU A 22 -4.56 -18.32 24.50
C LEU A 22 -5.77 -17.51 24.02
N THR A 23 -6.03 -16.39 24.68
CA THR A 23 -6.69 -15.29 24.02
C THR A 23 -5.68 -14.84 22.98
N SER A 24 -5.79 -15.42 21.78
CA SER A 24 -5.33 -14.78 20.57
C SER A 24 -6.09 -13.46 20.50
N GLN A 25 -5.57 -12.44 21.17
CA GLN A 25 -5.77 -11.09 20.70
C GLN A 25 -5.01 -11.05 19.39
N THR A 26 -5.68 -11.48 18.32
CA THR A 26 -5.52 -10.79 17.05
C THR A 26 -5.74 -9.33 17.42
N ALA A 27 -4.64 -8.60 17.58
CA ALA A 27 -4.69 -7.16 17.69
C ALA A 27 -5.60 -6.70 16.55
N PRO A 28 -6.61 -5.84 16.81
CA PRO A 28 -7.52 -5.41 15.76
C PRO A 28 -6.65 -4.81 14.67
N ILE A 29 -6.55 -5.54 13.55
CA ILE A 29 -5.99 -5.00 12.33
C ILE A 29 -6.91 -3.82 12.05
N HIS A 30 -6.43 -2.61 12.29
CA HIS A 30 -7.14 -1.38 11.98
C HIS A 30 -7.30 -1.35 10.46
N GLN A 31 -8.31 -2.06 9.97
CA GLN A 31 -8.61 -2.16 8.57
C GLN A 31 -9.53 -1.00 8.29
N LEU A 32 -8.97 0.03 7.62
CA LEU A 32 -9.71 1.22 7.25
C LEU A 32 -10.97 0.83 6.45
N HIS A 33 -12.10 1.45 6.76
CA HIS A 33 -13.36 1.12 6.09
C HIS A 33 -13.26 1.47 4.59
N PRO A 34 -13.84 0.66 3.66
CA PRO A 34 -13.72 0.92 2.23
C PRO A 34 -14.18 2.31 1.77
N SER A 35 -15.18 2.90 2.44
CA SER A 35 -15.61 4.28 2.16
C SER A 35 -14.54 5.32 2.48
N ASP A 36 -13.78 5.08 3.56
CA ASP A 36 -12.73 5.99 4.01
C ASP A 36 -11.53 5.89 3.09
N VAL A 37 -11.16 4.68 2.65
CA VAL A 37 -10.16 4.47 1.60
C VAL A 37 -10.57 5.23 0.34
N ARG A 38 -11.82 5.07 -0.12
CA ARG A 38 -12.33 5.78 -1.31
C ARG A 38 -12.24 7.30 -1.16
N LYS A 39 -12.61 7.83 0.00
CA LYS A 39 -12.52 9.26 0.31
C LYS A 39 -11.08 9.76 0.27
N ILE A 40 -10.15 9.01 0.85
CA ILE A 40 -8.73 9.38 0.82
C ILE A 40 -8.19 9.37 -0.61
N ILE A 41 -8.52 8.37 -1.44
CA ILE A 41 -8.12 8.34 -2.84
C ILE A 41 -8.69 9.54 -3.62
N LEU A 42 -9.95 9.89 -3.36
CA LEU A 42 -10.60 11.08 -3.93
C LEU A 42 -9.90 12.40 -3.55
N GLU A 43 -9.38 12.50 -2.33
CA GLU A 43 -8.62 13.67 -1.87
C GLU A 43 -7.18 13.68 -2.44
N LEU A 44 -6.55 12.51 -2.55
CA LEU A 44 -5.18 12.36 -3.07
C LEU A 44 -5.07 12.65 -4.56
N GLN A 45 -6.06 12.24 -5.37
CA GLN A 45 -6.02 12.39 -6.83
C GLN A 45 -5.79 13.85 -7.28
N PRO A 46 -6.60 14.85 -6.88
CA PRO A 46 -6.38 16.24 -7.29
C PRO A 46 -5.08 16.82 -6.71
N LEU A 47 -4.69 16.45 -5.48
CA LEU A 47 -3.42 16.88 -4.89
C LEU A 47 -2.22 16.40 -5.71
N SER A 48 -2.24 15.13 -6.12
CA SER A 48 -1.18 14.54 -6.94
C SER A 48 -1.09 15.21 -8.31
N LYS A 49 -2.24 15.46 -8.97
CA LYS A 49 -2.26 16.09 -10.29
C LYS A 49 -1.79 17.54 -10.24
N GLY A 50 -2.29 18.32 -9.28
CA GLY A 50 -1.84 19.69 -9.08
C GLY A 50 -0.34 19.78 -8.82
N LEU A 51 0.19 18.92 -7.92
CA LEU A 51 1.62 18.89 -7.62
C LEU A 51 2.48 18.55 -8.84
N LEU A 52 2.05 17.58 -9.65
CA LEU A 52 2.74 17.20 -10.89
C LEU A 52 2.72 18.34 -11.91
N GLU A 53 1.55 18.97 -12.13
CA GLU A 53 1.41 20.08 -13.06
C GLU A 53 2.25 21.29 -12.65
N ASP A 54 2.26 21.63 -11.36
CA ASP A 54 3.06 22.73 -10.83
C ASP A 54 4.56 22.44 -10.97
N TYR A 55 4.96 21.19 -10.74
CA TYR A 55 6.34 20.76 -10.95
C TYR A 55 6.76 20.86 -12.43
N LEU A 56 5.93 20.38 -13.37
CA LEU A 56 6.18 20.45 -14.81
C LEU A 56 6.31 21.90 -15.31
N LYS A 57 5.48 22.82 -14.78
CA LYS A 57 5.56 24.25 -15.11
C LYS A 57 6.86 24.88 -14.59
N LYS A 58 7.28 24.50 -13.38
CA LYS A 58 8.47 25.05 -12.71
C LYS A 58 9.77 24.52 -13.33
N GLU A 59 9.84 23.22 -13.58
CA GLU A 59 11.05 22.50 -14.02
C GLU A 59 10.94 22.12 -15.49
N MET A 60 10.63 23.10 -16.33
CA MET A 60 10.46 22.91 -17.77
C MET A 60 11.76 22.38 -18.41
N GLY A 61 11.64 21.32 -19.22
CA GLY A 61 12.76 20.73 -19.95
C GLY A 61 13.52 19.63 -19.20
N VAL A 62 13.11 19.27 -17.97
CA VAL A 62 13.59 18.03 -17.32
C VAL A 62 13.05 16.84 -18.10
N PRO A 63 13.89 15.92 -18.60
CA PRO A 63 13.42 14.75 -19.32
C PRO A 63 12.78 13.74 -18.37
N GLU A 64 11.86 12.94 -18.92
CA GLU A 64 11.33 11.78 -18.22
C GLU A 64 12.43 10.74 -18.01
N SER A 65 12.44 10.11 -16.85
CA SER A 65 13.38 9.04 -16.51
C SER A 65 12.62 7.78 -16.12
N ASN A 66 12.90 6.69 -16.84
CA ASN A 66 12.38 5.36 -16.52
C ASN A 66 13.28 4.59 -15.54
N HIS A 67 14.38 5.20 -15.09
CA HIS A 67 15.36 4.53 -14.21
C HIS A 67 14.88 4.51 -12.75
N PHE A 68 13.99 5.43 -12.39
CA PHE A 68 13.42 5.52 -11.06
C PHE A 68 12.06 4.83 -11.04
N LEU A 69 11.88 3.88 -10.14
CA LEU A 69 10.63 3.14 -9.99
C LEU A 69 10.02 3.42 -8.62
N LEU A 70 8.72 3.71 -8.63
CA LEU A 70 7.89 3.86 -7.44
C LEU A 70 7.02 2.60 -7.28
N PRO A 71 7.24 1.77 -6.26
CA PRO A 71 6.37 0.62 -5.96
C PRO A 71 5.01 1.09 -5.43
N CYS A 72 4.14 1.56 -6.34
CA CYS A 72 2.95 2.32 -5.99
C CYS A 72 1.71 1.46 -5.67
N LEU A 73 1.65 0.22 -6.16
CA LEU A 73 0.51 -0.69 -5.99
C LEU A 73 0.95 -1.95 -5.23
N THR A 74 0.04 -2.52 -4.45
CA THR A 74 0.25 -3.81 -3.80
C THR A 74 -0.03 -4.94 -4.79
N SER A 75 1.00 -5.73 -5.13
CA SER A 75 0.96 -6.78 -6.15
C SER A 75 -0.12 -7.85 -5.93
N ASP A 76 -0.49 -8.11 -4.67
CA ASP A 76 -1.39 -9.20 -4.31
C ASP A 76 -2.86 -8.76 -4.07
N SER A 77 -3.21 -7.52 -4.43
CA SER A 77 -4.53 -6.95 -4.14
C SER A 77 -5.44 -6.88 -5.37
N GLN A 78 -6.64 -7.47 -5.26
CA GLN A 78 -7.73 -7.30 -6.21
C GLN A 78 -8.97 -6.79 -5.45
N PRO A 79 -9.50 -5.57 -5.73
CA PRO A 79 -9.00 -4.58 -6.69
C PRO A 79 -7.64 -3.96 -6.29
N PRO A 80 -6.92 -3.33 -7.23
CA PRO A 80 -5.61 -2.72 -6.98
C PRO A 80 -5.67 -1.69 -5.86
N ARG A 81 -4.71 -1.73 -4.94
CA ARG A 81 -4.59 -0.80 -3.81
C ARG A 81 -3.27 -0.06 -3.84
N ILE A 82 -3.29 1.17 -3.34
CA ILE A 82 -2.09 1.99 -3.14
C ILE A 82 -1.23 1.35 -2.05
N ASN A 83 0.06 1.15 -2.34
CA ASN A 83 1.06 0.73 -1.36
C ASN A 83 1.62 1.96 -0.63
N SER A 84 0.84 2.47 0.33
CA SER A 84 1.19 3.65 1.12
C SER A 84 2.53 3.52 1.84
N SER A 85 2.81 2.36 2.44
CA SER A 85 4.06 2.04 3.14
C SER A 85 5.28 2.21 2.23
N ALA A 86 5.19 1.78 0.97
CA ALA A 86 6.30 1.88 0.02
C ALA A 86 6.42 3.28 -0.62
N ILE A 87 5.33 4.05 -0.70
CA ILE A 87 5.33 5.40 -1.27
C ILE A 87 5.82 6.46 -0.28
N LEU A 88 5.45 6.35 1.00
CA LEU A 88 5.76 7.34 2.04
C LEU A 88 7.25 7.75 2.10
N PRO A 89 8.22 6.83 2.04
CA PRO A 89 9.64 7.19 2.04
C PRO A 89 10.04 8.11 0.89
N TYR A 90 9.50 7.90 -0.31
CA TYR A 90 9.78 8.75 -1.47
C TYR A 90 9.27 10.17 -1.26
N PHE A 91 8.03 10.32 -0.79
CA PHE A 91 7.45 11.64 -0.51
C PHE A 91 8.19 12.39 0.59
N ARG A 92 8.68 11.68 1.62
CA ARG A 92 9.54 12.26 2.65
C ARG A 92 10.89 12.70 2.09
N ALA A 93 11.45 11.91 1.17
CA ALA A 93 12.73 12.20 0.51
C ALA A 93 12.65 13.41 -0.43
N ILE A 94 11.54 13.60 -1.16
CA ILE A 94 11.36 14.74 -2.07
C ILE A 94 10.78 15.99 -1.39
N ARG A 95 10.28 15.87 -0.14
CA ARG A 95 9.73 16.99 0.65
C ARG A 95 10.60 18.26 0.68
N PRO A 96 11.93 18.21 0.91
CA PRO A 96 12.73 19.44 0.93
C PRO A 96 12.88 20.11 -0.45
N LEU A 97 12.56 19.39 -1.53
CA LEU A 97 12.86 19.77 -2.91
C LEU A 97 11.62 20.27 -3.70
N SER A 98 10.42 20.10 -3.13
CA SER A 98 9.14 20.41 -3.80
C SER A 98 8.22 21.27 -2.90
N ASP A 99 6.96 21.48 -3.31
CA ASP A 99 5.96 22.20 -2.51
C ASP A 99 5.69 21.45 -1.20
N LYS A 100 6.29 21.94 -0.13
CA LYS A 100 6.20 21.37 1.22
C LYS A 100 4.77 21.23 1.71
N ASN A 101 3.89 22.19 1.39
CA ASN A 101 2.51 22.17 1.91
C ASN A 101 1.71 21.04 1.26
N THR A 102 1.77 20.93 -0.08
CA THR A 102 1.08 19.87 -0.81
C THR A 102 1.68 18.50 -0.52
N ILE A 103 3.02 18.39 -0.43
CA ILE A 103 3.71 17.15 -0.03
C ILE A 103 3.25 16.70 1.37
N ASN A 104 3.19 17.61 2.35
CA ASN A 104 2.76 17.25 3.71
C ASN A 104 1.32 16.72 3.72
N LYS A 105 0.40 17.34 2.97
CA LYS A 105 -0.97 16.84 2.82
C LYS A 105 -1.01 15.46 2.19
N ILE A 106 -0.21 15.20 1.17
CA ILE A 106 -0.11 13.87 0.56
C ILE A 106 0.41 12.85 1.57
N ILE A 107 1.47 13.17 2.32
CA ILE A 107 2.01 12.32 3.38
C ILE A 107 0.95 12.01 4.44
N GLU A 108 0.23 13.02 4.93
CA GLU A 108 -0.86 12.85 5.91
C GLU A 108 -1.96 11.90 5.41
N GLN A 109 -2.33 11.99 4.13
CA GLN A 109 -3.31 11.10 3.53
C GLN A 109 -2.77 9.67 3.35
N LEU A 110 -1.50 9.52 2.96
CA LEU A 110 -0.85 8.22 2.83
C LEU A 110 -0.68 7.54 4.19
N ASP A 111 -0.37 8.28 5.25
CA ASP A 111 -0.28 7.73 6.62
C ASP A 111 -1.62 7.15 7.09
N LYS A 112 -2.76 7.74 6.70
CA LYS A 112 -4.10 7.17 6.97
C LYS A 112 -4.35 5.85 6.24
N LEU A 113 -3.69 5.63 5.10
CA LEU A 113 -3.76 4.40 4.32
C LEU A 113 -2.74 3.34 4.77
N LYS A 114 -1.90 3.61 5.77
CA LYS A 114 -0.84 2.70 6.18
C LYS A 114 -1.44 1.47 6.89
N PHE A 115 -1.32 0.30 6.27
CA PHE A 115 -1.77 -0.96 6.84
C PHE A 115 -0.60 -1.67 7.53
N GLN A 116 -0.56 -1.60 8.86
CA GLN A 116 0.48 -2.16 9.74
C GLN A 116 1.92 -1.68 9.48
N HIS A 117 2.79 -1.91 10.46
CA HIS A 117 4.20 -1.51 10.46
C HIS A 117 5.01 -2.39 9.50
N GLU A 118 4.85 -2.19 8.19
CA GLU A 118 5.89 -2.59 7.25
C GLU A 118 7.14 -1.74 7.49
N PRO A 119 8.33 -2.35 7.49
CA PRO A 119 9.58 -1.61 7.60
C PRO A 119 9.67 -0.63 6.41
N GLU A 120 9.83 0.64 6.74
CA GLU A 120 9.99 1.67 5.73
C GLU A 120 11.32 1.47 5.02
N THR A 121 11.28 1.44 3.69
CA THR A 121 12.49 1.35 2.88
C THR A 121 13.18 2.72 2.85
N GLU A 122 14.48 2.78 3.07
CA GLU A 122 15.24 4.02 2.88
C GLU A 122 15.33 4.33 1.38
N VAL A 123 14.98 5.56 1.02
CA VAL A 123 15.04 6.06 -0.35
C VAL A 123 16.20 7.02 -0.47
N SER A 124 17.18 6.66 -1.30
CA SER A 124 18.30 7.54 -1.64
C SER A 124 17.90 8.45 -2.80
N VAL A 125 17.98 9.77 -2.58
CA VAL A 125 17.80 10.77 -3.64
C VAL A 125 19.13 10.98 -4.36
N PRO A 126 19.14 11.06 -5.70
CA PRO A 126 20.36 11.41 -6.44
C PRO A 126 20.95 12.74 -5.96
N ALA A 127 22.27 12.78 -5.78
CA ALA A 127 22.98 13.98 -5.35
C ALA A 127 23.14 15.01 -6.49
N ASP A 128 23.17 14.54 -7.74
CA ASP A 128 23.20 15.42 -8.90
C ASP A 128 21.89 16.20 -9.04
N THR A 129 21.98 17.49 -9.34
CA THR A 129 20.81 18.38 -9.37
C THR A 129 19.85 18.02 -10.50
N PHE A 130 20.37 17.60 -11.65
CA PHE A 130 19.55 17.23 -12.80
C PHE A 130 18.90 15.85 -12.60
N GLU A 131 19.64 14.88 -12.08
CA GLU A 131 19.09 13.58 -11.71
C GLU A 131 18.07 13.69 -10.58
N SER A 132 18.29 14.57 -9.60
CA SER A 132 17.33 14.84 -8.52
C SER A 132 16.01 15.39 -9.06
N LYS A 133 16.06 16.29 -10.04
CA LYS A 133 14.85 16.80 -10.71
C LYS A 133 14.12 15.70 -11.48
N SER A 134 14.87 14.92 -12.25
CA SER A 134 14.34 13.78 -13.01
C SER A 134 13.73 12.73 -12.08
N PHE A 135 14.34 12.51 -10.92
CA PHE A 135 13.82 11.65 -9.86
C PHE A 135 12.49 12.15 -9.32
N ILE A 136 12.39 13.43 -8.93
CA ILE A 136 11.13 14.01 -8.44
C ILE A 136 10.04 13.87 -9.50
N LEU A 137 10.34 14.21 -10.76
CA LEU A 137 9.39 14.10 -11.86
C LEU A 137 8.86 12.66 -12.00
N ALA A 138 9.76 11.67 -12.04
CA ALA A 138 9.39 10.27 -12.17
C ALA A 138 8.49 9.79 -11.03
N ILE A 139 8.78 10.18 -9.78
CA ILE A 139 7.94 9.84 -8.61
C ILE A 139 6.55 10.47 -8.73
N LEU A 140 6.45 11.74 -9.09
CA LEU A 140 5.17 12.44 -9.22
C LEU A 140 4.31 11.87 -10.36
N GLN A 141 4.93 11.57 -11.50
CA GLN A 141 4.25 10.96 -12.65
C GLN A 141 3.70 9.57 -12.31
N GLN A 142 4.54 8.71 -11.74
CA GLN A 142 4.13 7.36 -11.36
C GLN A 142 3.04 7.39 -10.28
N PHE A 143 3.19 8.22 -9.25
CA PHE A 143 2.16 8.34 -8.21
C PHE A 143 0.80 8.78 -8.77
N SER A 144 0.80 9.78 -9.65
CA SER A 144 -0.41 10.27 -10.32
C SER A 144 -1.07 9.17 -11.16
N ALA A 145 -0.27 8.43 -11.95
CA ALA A 145 -0.76 7.33 -12.77
C ALA A 145 -1.38 6.20 -11.93
N CYS A 146 -0.76 5.86 -10.80
CA CYS A 146 -1.26 4.81 -9.91
C CYS A 146 -2.57 5.22 -9.22
N LEU A 147 -2.70 6.49 -8.81
CA LEU A 147 -3.96 7.01 -8.29
C LEU A 147 -5.08 6.98 -9.34
N ASP A 148 -4.78 7.36 -10.59
CA ASP A 148 -5.76 7.29 -11.68
C ASP A 148 -6.19 5.84 -11.97
N HIS A 149 -5.27 4.88 -11.89
CA HIS A 149 -5.59 3.46 -12.04
C HIS A 149 -6.53 2.96 -10.93
N VAL A 150 -6.20 3.25 -9.66
CA VAL A 150 -7.02 2.89 -8.51
C VAL A 150 -8.38 3.60 -8.58
N PHE A 151 -8.40 4.88 -8.92
CA PHE A 151 -9.62 5.67 -9.04
C PHE A 151 -10.61 5.10 -10.09
N LYS A 152 -10.09 4.67 -11.24
CA LYS A 152 -10.89 3.97 -12.28
C LYS A 152 -11.44 2.65 -11.76
N SER A 153 -10.66 1.88 -11.01
CA SER A 153 -11.12 0.62 -10.41
C SER A 153 -12.23 0.81 -9.36
N LEU A 154 -12.24 1.97 -8.67
CA LEU A 154 -13.28 2.33 -7.69
C LEU A 154 -14.57 2.83 -8.35
N ASN A 155 -14.54 3.19 -9.63
CA ASN A 155 -15.68 3.67 -10.39
C ASN A 155 -15.76 2.90 -11.72
N PRO A 156 -15.99 1.57 -11.68
CA PRO A 156 -16.16 0.83 -12.91
C PRO A 156 -17.40 1.40 -13.61
N GLY A 157 -17.20 1.95 -14.81
CA GLY A 157 -18.31 2.40 -15.63
C GLY A 157 -19.30 1.25 -15.89
N PRO A 158 -20.52 1.52 -16.41
CA PRO A 158 -21.55 0.51 -16.63
C PRO A 158 -21.19 -0.66 -17.56
N GLN A 159 -19.96 -0.75 -18.09
CA GLN A 159 -19.60 -1.63 -19.20
C GLN A 159 -18.69 -2.82 -18.83
N GLN A 160 -18.32 -3.05 -17.57
CA GLN A 160 -17.40 -4.14 -17.20
C GLN A 160 -18.04 -5.34 -16.46
N VAL A 161 -19.38 -5.44 -16.43
CA VAL A 161 -20.06 -6.61 -15.82
C VAL A 161 -20.24 -7.78 -16.81
N MET A 162 -19.82 -7.64 -18.07
CA MET A 162 -20.06 -8.67 -19.10
C MET A 162 -18.77 -9.39 -19.55
N GLN A 163 -18.05 -9.98 -18.61
CA GLN A 163 -17.05 -11.02 -18.91
C GLN A 163 -16.89 -11.94 -17.69
N GLY A 164 -17.88 -12.80 -17.51
CA GLY A 164 -17.95 -13.73 -16.39
C GLY A 164 -19.11 -14.71 -16.48
N HIS A 165 -19.41 -15.24 -17.68
CA HIS A 165 -20.19 -16.47 -17.81
C HIS A 165 -19.74 -17.23 -19.06
N LEU A 166 -18.95 -18.27 -18.84
CA LEU A 166 -18.67 -19.32 -19.82
C LEU A 166 -19.63 -20.48 -19.53
N ILE A 167 -19.95 -21.22 -20.60
CA ILE A 167 -20.55 -22.57 -20.68
C ILE A 167 -22.10 -22.53 -20.81
N GLU A 168 -22.76 -23.09 -21.85
CA GLU A 168 -22.53 -24.34 -22.60
C GLU A 168 -22.62 -24.24 -24.15
N PRO A 169 -22.00 -25.19 -24.88
CA PRO A 169 -22.35 -25.54 -26.25
C PRO A 169 -23.42 -26.64 -26.30
N ILE A 170 -24.39 -26.54 -27.23
CA ILE A 170 -25.43 -27.56 -27.49
C ILE A 170 -25.45 -27.89 -29.00
N PRO A 171 -25.73 -29.15 -29.40
CA PRO A 171 -24.83 -29.94 -30.24
C PRO A 171 -25.24 -30.02 -31.72
N SER A 172 -24.28 -30.49 -32.52
CA SER A 172 -24.50 -31.08 -33.84
C SER A 172 -25.41 -32.32 -33.75
N GLY A 173 -26.44 -32.37 -34.59
CA GLY A 173 -27.34 -33.52 -34.72
C GLY A 173 -28.12 -33.46 -36.03
N THR A 174 -27.68 -34.28 -36.98
CA THR A 174 -28.21 -34.61 -38.30
C THR A 174 -29.62 -35.21 -38.30
N ALA A 175 -30.41 -34.98 -39.36
CA ALA A 175 -31.15 -36.04 -40.08
C ALA A 175 -31.80 -35.50 -41.37
N ASP A 176 -31.57 -36.25 -42.45
CA ASP A 176 -32.21 -36.20 -43.77
C ASP A 176 -33.74 -36.39 -43.75
N VAL A 177 -34.44 -35.78 -44.72
CA VAL A 177 -35.23 -36.38 -45.83
C VAL A 177 -35.86 -35.27 -46.67
#